data_AF-A0AAD7EUL9-F1
#
_entry.id   AF-A0AAD7EUL9-F1
#
_cell.length_a   1.000
_cell.length_b   1.000
_cell.length_c   1.000
_cell.angle_alpha   90.00
_cell.angle_beta   90.00
_cell.angle_gamma   90.00
#
_symmetry.space_group_name_H-M   'P 1'
#
loop_
_entity.id
_entity.type
_entity.pdbx_description
1 polymer ?
#
loop_
_entity_poly.entity_id
_entity_poly.type
_entity_poly.pdbx_seq_one_letter_code
_entity_poly.pdbx_strand_id
1 'polypeptide(L)'
;MSDEISREILKVFYGRLYPYSTSSTMNPSRATSFSNALNVPHDVMTVIIRYNSFNDYDEFKKQVCKLAATCFDIGPPRDRKTARKGMFNPTHRELVLNIDMTDDDPVRTCCSDADICKRCWSFISAAVRVLDTAVRDQFGYTHLLWVYSSRYGIHLWVSDKEVMALTDDQRKAIVSWLTVVSKDKTKKLNVRFGSRTLPASLQTSLDHLAVIFTELILHNQDVFASDKGFEALLKRIPDARVVDSLETQWRSSSSSSFEKWTDSEAEIKHYAKGTFQRVCSLSFSAGLNRNPVSDCDNG
;
A
#
# COMPACT_ATOMS: atom_id res chain seq x y z
N MET A 1 -15.83 18.50 11.99
CA MET A 1 -17.20 18.11 11.62
C MET A 1 -17.25 16.60 11.59
N SER A 2 -17.68 15.95 12.66
CA SER A 2 -18.12 14.56 12.60
C SER A 2 -19.58 14.56 12.16
N ASP A 3 -19.82 14.85 10.88
CA ASP A 3 -21.15 14.66 10.32
C ASP A 3 -21.29 13.15 10.09
N GLU A 4 -21.87 12.47 11.08
CA GLU A 4 -22.33 11.11 10.91
C GLU A 4 -23.31 11.10 9.73
N ILE A 5 -22.95 10.40 8.65
CA ILE A 5 -23.75 10.36 7.43
C ILE A 5 -25.12 9.76 7.79
N SER A 6 -26.18 10.57 7.68
CA SER A 6 -27.51 10.14 8.07
C SER A 6 -28.03 8.99 7.19
N ARG A 7 -28.93 8.17 7.76
CA ARG A 7 -29.55 7.06 7.02
C ARG A 7 -30.33 7.55 5.80
N GLU A 8 -30.88 8.76 5.87
CA GLU A 8 -31.57 9.42 4.77
C GLU A 8 -30.61 9.72 3.62
N ILE A 9 -29.41 10.24 3.91
CA ILE A 9 -28.37 10.49 2.90
C ILE A 9 -27.93 9.18 2.25
N LEU A 10 -27.67 8.13 3.04
CA LEU A 10 -27.31 6.81 2.51
C LEU A 10 -28.39 6.24 1.60
N LYS A 11 -29.67 6.35 1.98
CA LYS A 11 -30.80 5.91 1.14
C LYS A 11 -30.86 6.68 -0.18
N VAL A 12 -30.64 7.99 -0.17
CA VAL A 12 -30.60 8.80 -1.40
C VAL A 12 -29.41 8.40 -2.28
N PHE A 13 -28.22 8.25 -1.69
CA PHE A 13 -27.01 7.82 -2.39
C PHE A 13 -27.21 6.46 -3.06
N TYR A 14 -27.62 5.43 -2.31
CA TYR A 14 -27.89 4.11 -2.89
C TYR A 14 -29.10 4.09 -3.83
N GLY A 15 -30.09 4.96 -3.62
CA GLY A 15 -31.27 5.02 -4.48
C GLY A 15 -30.97 5.60 -5.86
N ARG A 16 -30.07 6.60 -5.92
CA ARG A 16 -29.92 7.49 -7.09
C ARG A 16 -28.50 7.64 -7.63
N LEU A 17 -27.47 7.53 -6.81
CA LEU A 17 -26.09 7.89 -7.18
C LEU A 17 -25.16 6.68 -7.29
N TYR A 18 -25.37 5.64 -6.49
CA TYR A 18 -24.52 4.46 -6.53
C TYR A 18 -24.58 3.79 -7.92
N PRO A 19 -23.44 3.54 -8.59
CA PRO A 19 -23.43 3.19 -10.00
C PRO A 19 -23.55 1.68 -10.24
N TYR A 20 -24.70 1.09 -9.88
CA TYR A 20 -24.92 -0.37 -9.96
C TYR A 20 -24.62 -1.00 -11.33
N SER A 21 -24.93 -0.29 -12.42
CA SER A 21 -24.76 -0.80 -13.78
C SER A 21 -23.29 -0.89 -14.21
N THR A 22 -22.42 0.02 -13.78
CA THR A 22 -20.97 0.01 -14.11
C THR A 22 -20.14 -0.77 -13.10
N SER A 23 -20.65 -1.05 -11.90
CA SER A 23 -20.09 -2.05 -10.98
C SER A 23 -20.06 -3.46 -11.58
N SER A 24 -20.74 -3.70 -12.71
CA SER A 24 -20.67 -4.95 -13.50
C SER A 24 -19.33 -5.20 -14.18
N THR A 25 -18.57 -4.14 -14.49
CA THR A 25 -17.23 -4.25 -15.08
C THR A 25 -16.19 -4.79 -14.09
N MET A 26 -16.46 -4.68 -12.77
CA MET A 26 -15.63 -5.30 -11.72
C MET A 26 -15.94 -6.78 -11.51
N ASN A 27 -16.92 -7.37 -12.22
CA ASN A 27 -17.16 -8.81 -12.15
C ASN A 27 -17.54 -9.39 -13.53
N PRO A 28 -16.54 -9.83 -14.31
CA PRO A 28 -16.77 -10.44 -15.63
C PRO A 28 -17.57 -11.74 -15.60
N SER A 29 -17.72 -12.38 -14.43
CA SER A 29 -18.30 -13.72 -14.31
C SER A 29 -19.83 -13.77 -14.43
N ARG A 30 -20.53 -12.62 -14.44
CA ARG A 30 -22.00 -12.54 -14.40
C ARG A 30 -22.65 -13.35 -13.25
N ALA A 31 -21.86 -13.90 -12.33
CA ALA A 31 -22.32 -14.72 -11.22
C ALA A 31 -22.82 -13.78 -10.12
N THR A 32 -24.13 -13.66 -10.16
CA THR A 32 -25.05 -13.01 -9.27
C THR A 32 -25.06 -13.60 -7.86
N SER A 33 -23.91 -13.64 -7.20
CA SER A 33 -23.83 -13.92 -5.77
C SER A 33 -22.47 -13.52 -5.23
N PHE A 34 -22.30 -12.29 -4.77
CA PHE A 34 -21.11 -11.91 -3.98
C PHE A 34 -21.27 -12.42 -2.54
N SER A 35 -20.19 -12.49 -1.76
CA SER A 35 -20.30 -12.62 -0.30
C SER A 35 -19.89 -11.29 0.32
N ASN A 36 -20.87 -10.49 0.72
CA ASN A 36 -20.56 -9.17 1.28
C ASN A 36 -20.68 -9.14 2.81
N ALA A 37 -19.80 -8.37 3.44
CA ALA A 37 -20.02 -7.86 4.79
C ALA A 37 -20.72 -6.50 4.66
N LEU A 38 -21.90 -6.35 5.26
CA LEU A 38 -22.63 -5.08 5.30
C LEU A 38 -22.47 -4.47 6.68
N ASN A 39 -22.00 -3.23 6.73
CA ASN A 39 -21.93 -2.45 7.97
C ASN A 39 -23.20 -1.62 8.09
N VAL A 40 -24.03 -1.94 9.08
CA VAL A 40 -25.34 -1.32 9.27
C VAL A 40 -25.37 -0.53 10.59
N PRO A 41 -25.73 0.76 10.58
CA PRO A 41 -25.96 1.51 11.80
C PRO A 41 -27.13 0.90 12.61
N HIS A 42 -26.88 0.59 13.88
CA HIS A 42 -27.89 0.12 14.83
C HIS A 42 -27.75 0.87 16.16
N ASP A 43 -28.62 1.86 16.39
CA ASP A 43 -28.70 2.76 17.56
C ASP A 43 -27.40 3.46 17.96
N VAL A 44 -26.41 2.71 18.49
CA VAL A 44 -25.12 3.20 19.01
C VAL A 44 -23.93 2.42 18.44
N MET A 45 -24.15 1.36 17.64
CA MET A 45 -23.08 0.49 17.12
C MET A 45 -23.31 0.07 15.67
N THR A 46 -22.21 -0.20 14.96
CA THR A 46 -22.27 -0.81 13.62
C THR A 46 -22.34 -2.33 13.74
N VAL A 47 -23.36 -2.94 13.15
CA VAL A 47 -23.49 -4.41 13.04
C VAL A 47 -22.95 -4.86 11.69
N ILE A 48 -22.06 -5.86 11.71
CA ILE A 48 -21.48 -6.47 10.50
C ILE A 48 -22.28 -7.71 10.12
N ILE A 49 -22.98 -7.68 8.99
CA ILE A 49 -23.72 -8.82 8.45
C ILE A 49 -22.89 -9.45 7.35
N ARG A 50 -22.35 -10.67 7.57
CA ARG A 50 -21.51 -11.37 6.61
C ARG A 50 -22.29 -12.36 5.75
N TYR A 51 -21.67 -12.79 4.65
CA TYR A 51 -22.16 -13.86 3.78
C TYR A 51 -23.47 -13.57 3.04
N ASN A 52 -23.75 -12.29 2.79
CA ASN A 52 -24.87 -11.87 1.95
C ASN A 52 -24.54 -12.11 0.47
N SER A 53 -25.48 -12.67 -0.27
CA SER A 53 -25.42 -12.89 -1.73
C SER A 53 -26.72 -12.45 -2.40
N PHE A 54 -26.62 -11.94 -3.63
CA PHE A 54 -27.74 -11.32 -4.35
C PHE A 54 -27.76 -11.78 -5.81
N ASN A 55 -28.93 -12.25 -6.26
CA ASN A 55 -29.15 -12.84 -7.58
C ASN A 55 -29.14 -11.83 -8.73
N ASP A 56 -29.12 -10.53 -8.45
CA ASP A 56 -28.97 -9.46 -9.42
C ASP A 56 -28.71 -8.13 -8.69
N TYR A 57 -28.48 -7.08 -9.48
CA TYR A 57 -28.26 -5.73 -8.97
C TYR A 57 -29.50 -5.11 -8.32
N ASP A 58 -30.70 -5.53 -8.73
CA ASP A 58 -31.94 -5.00 -8.15
C ASP A 58 -32.14 -5.54 -6.72
N GLU A 59 -31.81 -6.81 -6.49
CA GLU A 59 -31.79 -7.43 -5.17
C GLU A 59 -30.70 -6.77 -4.30
N PHE A 60 -29.50 -6.57 -4.83
CA PHE A 60 -28.43 -5.86 -4.11
C PHE A 60 -28.86 -4.44 -3.73
N LYS A 61 -29.33 -3.64 -4.70
CA LYS A 61 -29.83 -2.27 -4.50
C LYS A 61 -30.91 -2.23 -3.45
N LYS A 62 -31.92 -3.11 -3.56
CA LYS A 62 -33.03 -3.19 -2.60
C LYS A 62 -32.51 -3.45 -1.18
N GLN A 63 -31.53 -4.32 -1.02
CA GLN A 63 -30.97 -4.67 0.28
C GLN A 63 -30.12 -3.54 0.87
N VAL A 64 -29.19 -2.94 0.11
CA VAL A 64 -28.37 -1.83 0.63
C VAL A 64 -29.20 -0.58 0.92
N CYS A 65 -30.23 -0.28 0.11
CA CYS A 65 -31.19 0.78 0.39
C CYS A 65 -32.02 0.51 1.65
N LYS A 66 -32.50 -0.73 1.83
CA LYS A 66 -33.30 -1.12 3.00
C LYS A 66 -32.48 -0.99 4.28
N LEU A 67 -31.24 -1.45 4.26
CA LEU A 67 -30.37 -1.45 5.43
C LEU A 67 -29.77 -0.07 5.70
N ALA A 68 -29.60 0.75 4.66
CA ALA A 68 -28.82 1.98 4.72
C ALA A 68 -27.40 1.69 5.22
N ALA A 69 -26.70 0.77 4.54
CA ALA A 69 -25.37 0.31 4.92
C ALA A 69 -24.33 1.45 4.81
N THR A 70 -23.48 1.65 5.82
CA THR A 70 -22.44 2.68 5.79
C THR A 70 -21.28 2.30 4.88
N CYS A 71 -20.96 1.01 4.80
CA CYS A 71 -20.07 0.45 3.80
C CYS A 71 -20.39 -1.03 3.59
N PHE A 72 -19.77 -1.60 2.55
CA PHE A 72 -19.80 -3.03 2.32
C PHE A 72 -18.49 -3.52 1.73
N ASP A 73 -18.11 -4.73 2.12
CA ASP A 73 -16.94 -5.40 1.57
C ASP A 73 -17.38 -6.37 0.47
N ILE A 74 -16.61 -6.47 -0.61
CA ILE A 74 -16.87 -7.39 -1.71
C ILE A 74 -16.01 -8.63 -1.51
N GLY A 75 -16.66 -9.77 -1.32
CA GLY A 75 -16.00 -11.07 -1.20
C GLY A 75 -16.21 -11.95 -2.43
N PRO A 76 -15.56 -13.12 -2.45
CA PRO A 76 -15.66 -14.07 -3.56
C PRO A 76 -17.11 -14.50 -3.83
N PRO A 77 -17.42 -14.89 -5.08
CA PRO A 77 -18.75 -15.28 -5.46
C PRO A 77 -19.14 -16.60 -4.78
N ARG A 78 -20.37 -16.65 -4.24
CA ARG A 78 -20.86 -17.75 -3.40
C ARG A 78 -22.28 -18.16 -3.76
N ASP A 79 -22.48 -19.35 -4.32
CA ASP A 79 -23.84 -19.86 -4.54
C ASP A 79 -24.57 -20.05 -3.20
N ARG A 80 -25.73 -19.40 -3.06
CA ARG A 80 -26.64 -19.47 -1.91
C ARG A 80 -27.00 -20.91 -1.51
N LYS A 81 -26.99 -21.86 -2.45
CA LYS A 81 -27.27 -23.30 -2.18
C LYS A 81 -26.11 -24.02 -1.51
N THR A 82 -24.87 -23.56 -1.73
CA THR A 82 -23.65 -24.10 -1.11
C THR A 82 -23.25 -23.38 0.17
N ALA A 83 -24.13 -22.49 0.66
CA ALA A 83 -23.85 -21.54 1.74
C ALA A 83 -23.76 -22.15 3.16
N ARG A 84 -23.58 -23.47 3.32
CA ARG A 84 -23.31 -24.07 4.64
C ARG A 84 -21.92 -23.65 5.12
N LYS A 85 -21.84 -23.20 6.37
CA LYS A 85 -20.60 -22.74 7.02
C LYS A 85 -19.58 -23.90 6.99
N GLY A 86 -18.38 -23.67 6.45
CA GLY A 86 -17.31 -24.67 6.36
C GLY A 86 -17.25 -25.49 5.06
N MET A 87 -18.18 -25.32 4.11
CA MET A 87 -18.16 -26.03 2.81
C MET A 87 -17.92 -25.12 1.60
N PHE A 88 -17.72 -23.83 1.82
CA PHE A 88 -17.53 -22.86 0.74
C PHE A 88 -16.04 -22.66 0.46
N ASN A 89 -15.61 -23.08 -0.73
CA ASN A 89 -14.27 -22.84 -1.26
C ASN A 89 -14.38 -21.85 -2.43
N PRO A 90 -13.93 -20.60 -2.28
CA PRO A 90 -13.86 -19.63 -3.37
C PRO A 90 -13.09 -20.18 -4.57
N THR A 91 -13.71 -20.19 -5.74
CA THR A 91 -13.03 -20.64 -6.97
C THR A 91 -12.43 -19.48 -7.78
N HIS A 92 -12.99 -18.27 -7.65
CA HIS A 92 -12.54 -17.09 -8.38
C HIS A 92 -12.64 -15.86 -7.49
N ARG A 93 -11.60 -15.01 -7.46
CA ARG A 93 -11.64 -13.68 -6.83
C ARG A 93 -10.52 -12.78 -7.33
N GLU A 94 -10.75 -11.49 -7.37
CA GLU A 94 -9.73 -10.50 -7.71
C GLU A 94 -8.52 -10.60 -6.77
N LEU A 95 -7.33 -10.25 -7.28
CA LEU A 95 -6.20 -9.96 -6.41
C LEU A 95 -6.35 -8.51 -5.94
N VAL A 96 -6.44 -8.32 -4.62
CA VAL A 96 -6.56 -7.00 -4.01
C VAL A 96 -5.28 -6.70 -3.22
N LEU A 97 -4.64 -5.58 -3.54
CA LEU A 97 -3.52 -5.03 -2.76
C LEU A 97 -4.01 -3.78 -2.04
N ASN A 98 -3.83 -3.74 -0.72
CA ASN A 98 -4.15 -2.58 0.09
C ASN A 98 -2.88 -1.80 0.43
N ILE A 99 -2.86 -0.52 0.07
CA ILE A 99 -1.76 0.40 0.35
C ILE A 99 -2.26 1.46 1.33
N ASP A 100 -1.66 1.45 2.52
CA ASP A 100 -2.05 2.30 3.63
C ASP A 100 -0.98 3.36 3.91
N MET A 101 -1.36 4.63 4.07
CA MET A 101 -0.42 5.71 4.38
C MET A 101 0.21 5.60 5.76
N THR A 102 -0.46 4.95 6.73
CA THR A 102 0.06 4.78 8.10
C THR A 102 1.35 3.97 8.13
N ASP A 103 1.58 3.12 7.11
CA ASP A 103 2.83 2.39 6.95
C ASP A 103 4.04 3.32 6.72
N ASP A 104 3.82 4.56 6.29
CA ASP A 104 4.88 5.56 6.08
C ASP A 104 5.04 6.55 7.24
N ASP A 105 4.31 6.41 8.35
CA ASP A 105 4.46 7.26 9.55
C ASP A 105 5.90 7.41 10.07
N PRO A 106 6.77 6.39 10.00
CA PRO A 106 8.17 6.56 10.38
C PRO A 106 8.95 7.60 9.56
N VAL A 107 8.49 7.91 8.33
CA VAL A 107 9.13 8.85 7.38
C VAL A 107 8.19 9.96 6.94
N ARG A 108 6.98 10.04 7.52
CA ARG A 108 5.96 11.03 7.26
C ARG A 108 5.90 12.00 8.44
N THR A 109 6.17 13.27 8.18
CA THR A 109 6.30 14.31 9.21
C THR A 109 5.16 15.34 9.14
N CYS A 110 4.47 15.43 8.01
CA CYS A 110 3.41 16.43 7.81
C CYS A 110 2.05 16.03 8.41
N CYS A 111 1.82 14.73 8.63
CA CYS A 111 0.61 14.15 9.18
C CYS A 111 0.97 12.88 9.97
N SER A 112 0.07 12.43 10.84
CA SER A 112 0.20 11.20 11.61
C SER A 112 -1.09 10.39 11.54
N ASP A 113 -1.02 9.08 11.78
CA ASP A 113 -2.19 8.21 11.86
C ASP A 113 -3.10 8.35 10.62
N ALA A 114 -4.39 8.61 10.81
CA ALA A 114 -5.37 8.69 9.74
C ALA A 114 -5.34 10.00 8.93
N ASP A 115 -4.58 11.01 9.35
CA ASP A 115 -4.59 12.31 8.68
C ASP A 115 -3.79 12.27 7.37
N ILE A 116 -4.28 12.94 6.33
CA ILE A 116 -3.60 13.07 5.04
C ILE A 116 -3.60 14.50 4.54
N CYS A 117 -2.58 14.84 3.75
CA CYS A 117 -2.51 16.09 3.01
C CYS A 117 -1.84 15.87 1.65
N LYS A 118 -1.78 16.92 0.83
CA LYS A 118 -1.16 16.87 -0.50
C LYS A 118 0.31 16.45 -0.47
N ARG A 119 1.05 16.76 0.61
CA ARG A 119 2.48 16.41 0.76
C ARG A 119 2.66 14.89 0.87
N CYS A 120 1.99 14.25 1.84
CA CYS A 120 2.12 12.81 2.03
C CYS A 120 1.40 11.98 0.97
N TRP A 121 0.39 12.53 0.28
CA TRP A 121 -0.23 11.81 -0.86
C TRP A 121 0.76 11.42 -1.95
N SER A 122 1.88 12.14 -2.07
CA SER A 122 3.00 11.77 -2.95
C SER A 122 3.57 10.38 -2.68
N PHE A 123 3.53 9.88 -1.45
CA PHE A 123 3.91 8.49 -1.15
C PHE A 123 2.96 7.49 -1.82
N ILE A 124 1.65 7.76 -1.80
CA ILE A 124 0.64 6.93 -2.48
C ILE A 124 0.86 6.98 -4.00
N SER A 125 1.06 8.17 -4.57
CA SER A 125 1.37 8.33 -5.99
C SER A 125 2.60 7.53 -6.42
N ALA A 126 3.67 7.54 -5.60
CA ALA A 126 4.88 6.76 -5.85
C ALA A 126 4.60 5.25 -5.88
N ALA A 127 3.84 4.74 -4.90
CA ALA A 127 3.51 3.32 -4.85
C ALA A 127 2.58 2.87 -5.98
N VAL A 128 1.60 3.69 -6.37
CA VAL A 128 0.76 3.42 -7.54
C VAL A 128 1.64 3.21 -8.75
N ARG A 129 2.62 4.10 -8.99
CA ARG A 129 3.51 3.99 -10.14
C ARG A 129 4.40 2.76 -10.09
N VAL A 130 5.00 2.45 -8.93
CA VAL A 130 5.84 1.25 -8.75
C VAL A 130 5.02 -0.03 -8.94
N LEU A 131 3.86 -0.14 -8.29
CA LEU A 131 3.03 -1.34 -8.32
C LEU A 131 2.33 -1.52 -9.66
N ASP A 132 1.81 -0.46 -10.29
CA ASP A 132 1.17 -0.54 -11.61
C ASP A 132 2.18 -1.04 -12.66
N THR A 133 3.39 -0.45 -12.68
CA THR A 133 4.50 -0.91 -13.55
C THR A 133 4.88 -2.36 -13.24
N ALA A 134 5.05 -2.70 -11.96
CA ALA A 134 5.45 -4.05 -11.58
C ALA A 134 4.41 -5.12 -11.98
N VAL A 135 3.13 -4.83 -11.75
CA VAL A 135 2.03 -5.74 -12.09
C VAL A 135 1.89 -5.93 -13.59
N ARG A 136 2.05 -4.85 -14.37
CA ARG A 136 2.00 -4.93 -15.84
C ARG A 136 3.23 -5.62 -16.43
N ASP A 137 4.42 -5.17 -16.07
CA ASP A 137 5.65 -5.58 -16.77
C ASP A 137 6.15 -6.95 -16.32
N GLN A 138 5.95 -7.32 -15.05
CA GLN A 138 6.47 -8.57 -14.50
C GLN A 138 5.46 -9.71 -14.57
N PHE A 139 4.16 -9.41 -14.49
CA PHE A 139 3.10 -10.41 -14.49
C PHE A 139 2.22 -10.38 -15.75
N GLY A 140 2.27 -9.31 -16.55
CA GLY A 140 1.48 -9.18 -17.77
C GLY A 140 0.00 -8.85 -17.53
N TYR A 141 -0.39 -8.50 -16.30
CA TYR A 141 -1.79 -8.22 -15.97
C TYR A 141 -2.23 -6.88 -16.55
N THR A 142 -3.46 -6.82 -17.05
CA THR A 142 -3.96 -5.68 -17.84
C THR A 142 -5.18 -5.02 -17.24
N HIS A 143 -5.99 -5.77 -16.49
CA HIS A 143 -7.25 -5.31 -15.89
C HIS A 143 -7.03 -4.82 -14.46
N LEU A 144 -6.42 -3.64 -14.33
CA LEU A 144 -6.14 -2.97 -13.07
C LEU A 144 -7.15 -1.85 -12.78
N LEU A 145 -7.69 -1.84 -11.56
CA LEU A 145 -8.54 -0.77 -11.05
C LEU A 145 -8.01 -0.26 -9.70
N TRP A 146 -7.61 1.01 -9.68
CA TRP A 146 -7.20 1.71 -8.48
C TRP A 146 -8.38 2.45 -7.85
N VAL A 147 -8.65 2.19 -6.57
CA VAL A 147 -9.79 2.75 -5.84
C VAL A 147 -9.30 3.45 -4.58
N TYR A 148 -9.68 4.70 -4.39
CA TYR A 148 -9.41 5.44 -3.15
C TYR A 148 -10.12 4.78 -1.96
N SER A 149 -9.40 4.50 -0.87
CA SER A 149 -9.94 3.77 0.30
C SER A 149 -10.82 4.63 1.22
N SER A 150 -11.17 5.85 0.80
CA SER A 150 -11.97 6.86 1.50
C SER A 150 -11.31 7.61 2.66
N ARG A 151 -10.27 7.05 3.30
CA ARG A 151 -9.58 7.72 4.42
C ARG A 151 -8.16 8.16 4.10
N TYR A 152 -7.25 7.22 3.94
CA TYR A 152 -5.82 7.50 3.87
C TYR A 152 -5.03 6.47 3.05
N GLY A 153 -5.68 5.76 2.14
CA GLY A 153 -5.02 4.72 1.34
C GLY A 153 -5.63 4.56 -0.05
N ILE A 154 -5.12 3.56 -0.76
CA ILE A 154 -5.60 3.19 -2.08
C ILE A 154 -5.57 1.66 -2.23
N HIS A 155 -6.58 1.10 -2.89
CA HIS A 155 -6.67 -0.32 -3.19
C HIS A 155 -6.43 -0.55 -4.68
N LEU A 156 -5.62 -1.55 -5.01
CA LEU A 156 -5.53 -2.07 -6.38
C LEU A 156 -6.35 -3.34 -6.47
N TRP A 157 -7.28 -3.39 -7.42
CA TRP A 157 -8.02 -4.58 -7.83
C TRP A 157 -7.50 -5.06 -9.17
N VAL A 158 -7.09 -6.32 -9.24
CA VAL A 158 -6.66 -6.98 -10.49
C VAL A 158 -7.64 -8.08 -10.86
N SER A 159 -8.25 -7.96 -12.04
CA SER A 159 -9.42 -8.74 -12.47
C SER A 159 -9.16 -9.56 -13.74
N ASP A 160 -7.92 -9.75 -14.16
CA ASP A 160 -7.58 -10.68 -15.25
C ASP A 160 -8.05 -12.11 -14.90
N LYS A 161 -8.47 -12.89 -15.90
CA LYS A 161 -9.14 -14.19 -15.67
C LYS A 161 -8.25 -15.18 -14.94
N GLU A 162 -6.98 -15.23 -15.31
CA GLU A 162 -5.94 -16.03 -14.69
C GLU A 162 -5.64 -15.57 -13.26
N VAL A 163 -5.71 -14.26 -12.99
CA VAL A 163 -5.56 -13.71 -11.63
C VAL A 163 -6.73 -14.13 -10.76
N MET A 164 -7.94 -14.08 -11.32
CA MET A 164 -9.13 -14.50 -10.60
C MET A 164 -9.07 -15.98 -10.18
N ALA A 165 -8.46 -16.83 -11.00
CA ALA A 165 -8.31 -18.26 -10.75
C ALA A 165 -7.14 -18.65 -9.81
N LEU A 166 -6.33 -17.69 -9.34
CA LEU A 166 -5.18 -17.99 -8.49
C LEU A 166 -5.59 -18.59 -7.14
N THR A 167 -4.81 -19.58 -6.69
CA THR A 167 -4.87 -20.12 -5.33
C THR A 167 -4.31 -19.14 -4.31
N ASP A 168 -4.59 -19.38 -3.04
CA ASP A 168 -4.07 -18.55 -1.94
C ASP A 168 -2.54 -18.54 -1.89
N ASP A 169 -1.90 -19.69 -2.15
CA ASP A 169 -0.45 -19.80 -2.16
C ASP A 169 0.18 -19.02 -3.32
N GLN A 170 -0.47 -19.04 -4.49
CA GLN A 170 -0.02 -18.24 -5.64
C GLN A 170 -0.16 -16.74 -5.36
N ARG A 171 -1.25 -16.31 -4.73
CA ARG A 171 -1.44 -14.90 -4.32
C ARG A 171 -0.39 -14.47 -3.30
N LYS A 172 -0.13 -15.31 -2.29
CA LYS A 172 0.94 -15.08 -1.31
C LYS A 172 2.30 -14.99 -1.99
N ALA A 173 2.57 -15.80 -3.00
CA ALA A 173 3.82 -15.74 -3.76
C ALA A 173 3.97 -14.41 -4.53
N ILE A 174 2.90 -13.91 -5.17
CA ILE A 174 2.89 -12.61 -5.85
C ILE A 174 3.15 -11.48 -4.84
N VAL A 175 2.43 -11.48 -3.72
CA VAL A 175 2.59 -10.45 -2.67
C VAL A 175 4.01 -10.50 -2.09
N SER A 176 4.53 -11.70 -1.82
CA SER A 176 5.90 -11.89 -1.34
C SER A 176 6.94 -11.44 -2.35
N TRP A 177 6.68 -11.58 -3.65
CA TRP A 177 7.57 -11.09 -4.71
C TRP A 177 7.61 -9.56 -4.78
N LEU A 178 6.44 -8.92 -4.66
CA LEU A 178 6.32 -7.46 -4.64
C LEU A 178 6.82 -6.84 -3.33
N THR A 179 6.90 -7.64 -2.26
CA THR A 179 7.39 -7.24 -0.93
C THR A 179 8.93 -7.25 -0.89
N VAL A 180 9.53 -6.08 -0.96
CA VAL A 180 11.00 -5.92 -0.93
C VAL A 180 11.52 -5.67 0.51
N VAL A 181 10.72 -5.04 1.37
CA VAL A 181 11.13 -4.60 2.72
C VAL A 181 10.27 -5.27 3.79
N SER A 182 10.79 -6.24 4.53
CA SER A 182 10.03 -6.88 5.61
C SER A 182 9.68 -5.91 6.76
N LYS A 183 8.45 -5.97 7.31
CA LYS A 183 8.06 -5.28 8.57
C LYS A 183 8.76 -5.88 9.80
N ASP A 184 9.27 -7.10 9.68
CA ASP A 184 10.04 -7.75 10.73
C ASP A 184 11.40 -7.06 10.90
N LYS A 185 11.56 -6.32 12.00
CA LYS A 185 12.80 -5.59 12.36
C LYS A 185 14.01 -6.52 12.49
N THR A 186 13.81 -7.83 12.64
CA THR A 186 14.90 -8.82 12.69
C THR A 186 15.42 -9.20 11.30
N LYS A 187 14.59 -9.09 10.26
CA LYS A 187 14.98 -9.29 8.86
C LYS A 187 15.54 -7.99 8.32
N LYS A 188 16.86 -7.81 8.49
CA LYS A 188 17.59 -6.75 7.77
C LYS A 188 17.23 -6.84 6.28
N LEU A 189 16.90 -5.70 5.70
CA LEU A 189 16.78 -5.52 4.26
C LEU A 189 17.98 -6.21 3.59
N ASN A 190 17.73 -7.32 2.91
CA ASN A 190 18.75 -8.09 2.21
C ASN A 190 19.08 -7.36 0.88
N VAL A 191 19.46 -6.08 0.98
CA VAL A 191 20.10 -5.37 -0.11
C VAL A 191 21.41 -6.10 -0.31
N ARG A 192 21.48 -6.95 -1.33
CA ARG A 192 22.64 -7.80 -1.58
C ARG A 192 23.85 -6.90 -1.79
N PHE A 193 24.70 -6.82 -0.78
CA PHE A 193 25.94 -6.06 -0.82
C PHE A 193 26.92 -6.77 -1.77
N GLY A 194 27.20 -6.16 -2.93
CA GLY A 194 28.19 -6.67 -3.89
C GLY A 194 28.00 -6.11 -5.31
N SER A 195 29.02 -6.31 -6.16
CA SER A 195 29.12 -5.90 -7.58
C SER A 195 28.05 -6.48 -8.53
N ARG A 196 26.92 -6.99 -8.03
CA ARG A 196 25.85 -7.53 -8.86
C ARG A 196 24.79 -6.47 -9.06
N THR A 197 24.46 -6.22 -10.32
CA THR A 197 23.37 -5.35 -10.73
C THR A 197 22.08 -5.75 -10.04
N LEU A 198 21.29 -4.77 -9.60
CA LEU A 198 19.94 -5.01 -9.09
C LEU A 198 19.11 -5.74 -10.15
N PRO A 199 18.15 -6.61 -9.75
CA PRO A 199 17.14 -7.11 -10.68
C PRO A 199 16.49 -5.97 -11.45
N ALA A 200 16.24 -6.15 -12.75
CA ALA A 200 15.71 -5.09 -13.62
C ALA A 200 14.42 -4.45 -13.08
N SER A 201 13.56 -5.24 -12.44
CA SER A 201 12.34 -4.77 -11.77
C SER A 201 12.61 -3.80 -10.61
N LEU A 202 13.63 -4.09 -9.81
CA LEU A 202 14.05 -3.22 -8.70
C LEU A 202 14.79 -1.99 -9.22
N GLN A 203 15.60 -2.13 -10.27
CA GLN A 203 16.29 -1.00 -10.89
C GLN A 203 15.30 0.00 -11.47
N THR A 204 14.29 -0.47 -12.21
CA THR A 204 13.25 0.40 -12.80
C THR A 204 12.48 1.15 -11.72
N SER A 205 12.14 0.45 -10.63
CA SER A 205 11.50 1.07 -9.47
C SER A 205 12.40 2.12 -8.83
N LEU A 206 13.68 1.79 -8.61
CA LEU A 206 14.67 2.68 -8.04
C LEU A 206 14.89 3.94 -8.86
N ASP A 207 15.00 3.82 -10.18
CA ASP A 207 15.21 4.96 -11.09
C ASP A 207 14.06 5.97 -10.96
N HIS A 208 12.82 5.46 -10.87
CA HIS A 208 11.65 6.33 -10.64
C HIS A 208 11.67 6.97 -9.24
N LEU A 209 11.98 6.19 -8.21
CA LEU A 209 11.97 6.65 -6.82
C LEU A 209 13.08 7.66 -6.54
N ALA A 210 14.25 7.50 -7.16
CA ALA A 210 15.37 8.41 -7.03
C ALA A 210 15.01 9.83 -7.50
N VAL A 211 14.20 9.94 -8.56
CA VAL A 211 13.74 11.25 -9.09
C VAL A 211 12.86 11.99 -8.09
N ILE A 212 11.99 11.27 -7.37
CA ILE A 212 11.06 11.88 -6.41
C ILE A 212 11.65 12.00 -4.99
N PHE A 213 12.74 11.28 -4.69
CA PHE A 213 13.31 11.19 -3.35
C PHE A 213 13.70 12.56 -2.80
N THR A 214 14.42 13.37 -3.58
CA THR A 214 14.86 14.71 -3.15
C THR A 214 13.68 15.58 -2.75
N GLU A 215 12.66 15.66 -3.62
CA GLU A 215 11.51 16.51 -3.36
C GLU A 215 10.62 15.96 -2.24
N LEU A 216 10.35 14.65 -2.23
CA LEU A 216 9.46 14.04 -1.24
C LEU A 216 10.12 13.93 0.14
N ILE A 217 11.30 13.32 0.22
CA ILE A 217 11.94 12.95 1.49
C ILE A 217 12.76 14.10 2.06
N LEU A 218 13.56 14.79 1.23
CA LEU A 218 14.50 15.79 1.72
C LEU A 218 13.84 17.17 1.89
N HIS A 219 12.95 17.57 0.99
CA HIS A 219 12.29 18.88 1.07
C HIS A 219 10.90 18.79 1.70
N ASN A 220 10.01 17.96 1.17
CA ASN A 220 8.61 17.96 1.62
C ASN A 220 8.39 17.27 2.95
N GLN A 221 9.10 16.20 3.29
CA GLN A 221 8.99 15.58 4.60
C GLN A 221 10.11 16.02 5.53
N ASP A 222 11.23 16.51 5.01
CA ASP A 222 12.38 16.95 5.80
C ASP A 222 12.72 15.92 6.90
N VAL A 223 12.76 14.63 6.51
CA VAL A 223 12.76 13.48 7.42
C VAL A 223 13.93 13.50 8.40
N PHE A 224 15.11 13.94 7.97
CA PHE A 224 16.35 13.93 8.73
C PHE A 224 16.61 15.22 9.51
N ALA A 225 15.71 16.22 9.46
CA ALA A 225 15.86 17.42 10.27
C ALA A 225 15.82 17.11 11.78
N SER A 226 14.98 16.16 12.19
CA SER A 226 14.87 15.72 13.59
C SER A 226 15.97 14.74 13.99
N ASP A 227 16.29 14.72 15.30
CA ASP A 227 17.22 13.75 15.91
C ASP A 227 16.84 12.31 15.58
N LYS A 228 15.59 11.95 15.81
CA LYS A 228 15.06 10.62 15.48
C LYS A 228 15.25 10.28 14.00
N GLY A 229 15.08 11.26 13.13
CA GLY A 229 15.21 11.13 11.68
C GLY A 229 16.63 10.82 11.24
N PHE A 230 17.60 11.67 11.61
CA PHE A 230 18.98 11.43 11.21
C PHE A 230 19.59 10.23 11.96
N GLU A 231 19.18 9.92 13.20
CA GLU A 231 19.63 8.69 13.87
C GLU A 231 19.16 7.43 13.14
N ALA A 232 17.96 7.45 12.55
CA ALA A 232 17.47 6.37 11.70
C ALA A 232 18.30 6.24 10.40
N LEU A 233 18.76 7.38 9.86
CA LEU A 233 19.66 7.44 8.72
C LEU A 233 21.02 6.79 9.07
N LEU A 234 21.65 7.24 10.16
CA LEU A 234 22.97 6.78 10.60
C LEU A 234 23.02 5.27 10.86
N LYS A 235 21.96 4.66 11.39
CA LYS A 235 21.86 3.20 11.62
C LYS A 235 22.01 2.35 10.36
N ARG A 236 21.93 2.95 9.18
CA ARG A 236 22.07 2.27 7.89
C ARG A 236 23.44 2.48 7.24
N ILE A 237 24.26 3.38 7.78
CA ILE A 237 25.63 3.58 7.34
C ILE A 237 26.52 2.53 8.02
N PRO A 238 27.31 1.77 7.27
CA PRO A 238 28.12 0.66 7.82
C PRO A 238 29.42 1.10 8.49
N ASP A 239 30.00 2.26 8.11
CA ASP A 239 31.27 2.73 8.67
C ASP A 239 31.01 3.60 9.91
N ALA A 240 31.40 3.09 11.08
CA ALA A 240 31.24 3.76 12.36
C ALA A 240 31.95 5.11 12.42
N ARG A 241 33.07 5.30 11.71
CA ARG A 241 33.79 6.58 11.72
C ARG A 241 33.01 7.68 11.01
N VAL A 242 32.31 7.33 9.92
CA VAL A 242 31.41 8.26 9.23
C VAL A 242 30.21 8.56 10.11
N VAL A 243 29.67 7.55 10.78
CA VAL A 243 28.56 7.74 11.73
C VAL A 243 28.94 8.72 12.83
N ASP A 244 30.07 8.52 13.51
CA ASP A 244 30.53 9.38 14.61
C ASP A 244 30.78 10.83 14.13
N SER A 245 31.38 10.99 12.95
CA SER A 245 31.65 12.30 12.33
C SER A 245 30.36 13.06 12.04
N LEU A 246 29.43 12.43 11.30
CA LEU A 246 28.14 13.02 10.91
C LEU A 246 27.26 13.28 12.13
N GLU A 247 27.22 12.36 13.10
CA GLU A 247 26.44 12.55 14.34
C GLU A 247 26.93 13.77 15.13
N THR A 248 28.25 13.92 15.28
CA THR A 248 28.84 15.07 15.98
C THR A 248 28.49 16.38 15.25
N GLN A 249 28.63 16.40 13.92
CA GLN A 249 28.28 17.56 13.10
C GLN A 249 26.80 17.92 13.23
N TRP A 250 25.90 16.96 13.08
CA TRP A 250 24.45 17.20 13.04
C TRP A 250 23.83 17.47 14.41
N ARG A 251 24.43 16.99 15.51
CA ARG A 251 24.01 17.40 16.87
C ARG A 251 24.39 18.84 17.20
N SER A 252 25.41 19.37 16.52
CA SER A 252 25.89 20.75 16.72
C SER A 252 25.22 21.78 15.79
N SER A 253 24.40 21.34 14.83
CA SER A 253 23.84 22.19 13.78
C SER A 253 22.35 21.91 13.52
N SER A 254 21.58 22.95 13.18
CA SER A 254 20.17 22.82 12.80
C SER A 254 20.01 22.61 11.29
N SER A 255 20.73 21.65 10.72
CA SER A 255 20.74 21.38 9.28
C SER A 255 19.47 20.66 8.81
N SER A 256 19.01 21.05 7.63
CA SER A 256 17.92 20.42 6.89
C SER A 256 18.29 19.01 6.43
N SER A 257 17.30 18.22 6.04
CA SER A 257 17.53 16.87 5.50
C SER A 257 18.33 16.87 4.22
N PHE A 258 18.18 17.90 3.38
CA PHE A 258 18.94 18.04 2.15
C PHE A 258 20.43 18.24 2.42
N GLU A 259 20.78 19.09 3.39
CA GLU A 259 22.16 19.32 3.81
C GLU A 259 22.77 18.06 4.42
N LYS A 260 22.06 17.42 5.36
CA LYS A 260 22.49 16.16 5.98
C LYS A 260 22.68 15.03 4.95
N TRP A 261 21.81 14.97 3.94
CA TRP A 261 21.99 14.04 2.83
C TRP A 261 23.24 14.34 2.00
N THR A 262 23.50 15.62 1.73
CA THR A 262 24.70 16.08 1.00
C THR A 262 25.99 15.78 1.77
N ASP A 263 26.00 16.03 3.08
CA ASP A 263 27.12 15.69 3.97
C ASP A 263 27.41 14.19 3.91
N SER A 264 26.35 13.37 3.99
CA SER A 264 26.46 11.91 3.88
C SER A 264 27.08 11.50 2.56
N GLU A 265 26.63 12.08 1.43
CA GLU A 265 27.22 11.80 0.12
C GLU A 265 28.69 12.21 0.02
N ALA A 266 29.08 13.33 0.64
CA ALA A 266 30.45 13.81 0.65
C ALA A 266 31.37 12.85 1.40
N GLU A 267 30.99 12.44 2.62
CA GLU A 267 31.71 11.43 3.42
C GLU A 267 31.84 10.09 2.68
N ILE A 268 30.80 9.68 1.96
CA ILE A 268 30.82 8.43 1.19
C ILE A 268 31.74 8.52 -0.04
N LYS A 269 31.90 9.72 -0.63
CA LYS A 269 32.78 9.94 -1.79
C LYS A 269 34.26 9.86 -1.42
N HIS A 270 34.63 10.05 -0.15
CA HIS A 270 36.01 9.89 0.34
C HIS A 270 36.54 8.45 0.24
N TYR A 271 35.65 7.45 0.21
CA TYR A 271 36.06 6.07 -0.06
C TYR A 271 36.42 5.87 -1.53
N ALA A 272 37.46 5.09 -1.83
CA ALA A 272 37.81 4.79 -3.22
C ALA A 272 36.66 4.04 -3.94
N LYS A 273 36.44 4.34 -5.23
CA LYS A 273 35.44 3.64 -6.07
C LYS A 273 35.70 2.12 -6.02
N GLY A 274 34.65 1.32 -5.79
CA GLY A 274 34.74 -0.14 -5.73
C GLY A 274 35.14 -0.72 -4.36
N THR A 275 35.41 0.11 -3.36
CA THR A 275 35.59 -0.36 -1.98
C THR A 275 34.28 -0.84 -1.38
N PHE A 276 34.36 -1.87 -0.53
CA PHE A 276 33.20 -2.42 0.17
C PHE A 276 32.44 -1.32 0.94
N GLN A 277 33.17 -0.41 1.58
CA GLN A 277 32.64 0.74 2.30
C GLN A 277 31.84 1.68 1.38
N ARG A 278 32.37 2.03 0.20
CA ARG A 278 31.65 2.88 -0.77
C ARG A 278 30.40 2.20 -1.34
N VAL A 279 30.47 0.90 -1.61
CA VAL A 279 29.34 0.12 -2.16
C VAL A 279 28.21 0.00 -1.13
N CYS A 280 28.55 -0.28 0.13
CA CYS A 280 27.56 -0.38 1.19
C CYS A 280 26.90 0.96 1.53
N SER A 281 27.64 2.08 1.42
CA SER A 281 27.08 3.41 1.72
C SER A 281 26.31 4.06 0.55
N LEU A 282 26.65 3.77 -0.72
CA LEU A 282 25.87 4.24 -1.89
C LEU A 282 24.55 3.47 -2.10
N SER A 283 24.44 2.25 -1.56
CA SER A 283 23.21 1.44 -1.60
C SER A 283 22.09 2.02 -0.72
N PHE A 284 22.41 3.06 0.04
CA PHE A 284 21.53 3.72 0.99
C PHE A 284 20.48 4.63 0.33
N SER A 285 20.82 5.20 -0.83
CA SER A 285 19.93 6.02 -1.68
C SER A 285 18.74 5.25 -2.26
N ALA A 286 18.77 3.91 -2.17
CA ALA A 286 17.80 3.01 -2.81
C ALA A 286 16.77 2.39 -1.85
N GLY A 287 16.82 2.76 -0.56
CA GLY A 287 16.22 1.97 0.52
C GLY A 287 14.98 2.57 1.16
N LEU A 288 13.99 3.01 0.38
CA LEU A 288 12.64 3.24 0.88
C LEU A 288 11.68 2.56 -0.07
N ASN A 289 10.98 1.48 0.36
CA ASN A 289 9.61 1.20 -0.07
C ASN A 289 8.95 -0.05 0.52
N ARG A 290 7.77 0.23 1.09
CA ARG A 290 6.47 -0.45 1.21
C ARG A 290 6.32 -1.97 0.98
N ASN A 291 5.41 -2.52 1.79
CA ASN A 291 4.79 -3.82 1.60
C ASN A 291 3.33 -3.65 1.16
N PRO A 292 2.92 -4.24 0.04
CA PRO A 292 1.51 -4.48 -0.19
C PRO A 292 1.04 -5.60 0.76
N VAL A 293 -0.02 -5.36 1.54
CA VAL A 293 -0.69 -6.42 2.31
C VAL A 293 -1.88 -6.92 1.47
N SER A 294 -2.02 -8.24 1.37
CA SER A 294 -3.20 -8.87 0.77
C SER A 294 -4.23 -9.23 1.82
N ASP A 295 -5.52 -9.08 1.52
CA ASP A 295 -6.66 -9.43 2.39
C ASP A 295 -6.84 -10.95 2.65
N CYS A 296 -5.79 -11.76 2.53
CA CYS A 296 -5.85 -13.22 2.71
C CYS A 296 -5.94 -13.67 4.18
N ASP A 297 -5.98 -12.75 5.15
CA ASP A 297 -5.91 -13.06 6.59
C ASP A 297 -7.24 -12.96 7.35
N ASN A 298 -8.37 -12.76 6.68
CA ASN A 298 -9.70 -12.79 7.34
C ASN A 298 -10.52 -14.01 6.89
N GLY A 299 -10.26 -15.14 7.54
CA GLY A 299 -11.18 -16.29 7.62
C GLY A 299 -12.41 -16.03 8.48
#